data_AF-A0A7J7GIE0-F1
#
_entry.id   AF-A0A7J7GIE0-F1
#
_cell.length_a   1.000
_cell.length_b   1.000
_cell.length_c   1.000
_cell.angle_alpha   90.00
_cell.angle_beta   90.00
_cell.angle_gamma   90.00
#
_symmetry.space_group_name_H-M   'P 1'
#
loop_
_entity.id
_entity.type
_entity.pdbx_description
1 polymer ?
#
loop_
_entity_poly.entity_id
_entity_poly.type
_entity_poly.pdbx_seq_one_letter_code
_entity_poly.pdbx_strand_id
1 'polypeptide(L)'
;MIAKTLTATLKRGSSSVSMEMEIDPPKKPEVGAEAIKNDDFFNAAENGDSSFFEALSHDQLLKALSLRNEDCRSLLHVAASSAHPKVVKILSAADPSVTGINSADEEGWAPLHSASSSGNVEIVEIMLSSGADVNLKNNGGRTALHYAASKGWLKIAEILLSHGANINLKDKACNFTLVGCTPLHRAASTGNSEFCELLIEEGAEVDAIDKAGQTPLMSAVICENKEVALLLIRHGANVDVEDKEGYTVLGRASVDLRPILIDAAKAMLEE
;
A
#
# COMPACT_ATOMS: atom_id res chain seq x y z
N MET A 1 0.55 5.00 -53.93
CA MET A 1 0.27 6.01 -54.98
C MET A 1 1.33 5.89 -56.05
N ILE A 2 0.90 5.83 -57.30
CA ILE A 2 1.70 5.51 -58.49
C ILE A 2 2.68 6.68 -58.77
N ALA A 3 3.99 6.43 -58.78
CA ALA A 3 4.99 7.42 -59.16
C ALA A 3 4.92 7.69 -60.66
N LYS A 4 4.70 8.95 -61.06
CA LYS A 4 4.74 9.40 -62.47
C LYS A 4 6.18 9.74 -62.85
N THR A 5 6.69 9.06 -63.87
CA THR A 5 7.99 9.34 -64.51
C THR A 5 7.83 10.45 -65.55
N LEU A 6 8.56 11.56 -65.42
CA LEU A 6 8.65 12.60 -66.45
C LEU A 6 10.03 12.50 -67.12
N THR A 7 10.08 11.96 -68.34
CA THR A 7 11.30 11.91 -69.16
C THR A 7 11.37 13.11 -70.09
N ALA A 8 12.36 13.99 -69.90
CA ALA A 8 12.72 15.03 -70.87
C ALA A 8 13.95 14.58 -71.67
N THR A 9 13.81 14.49 -72.99
CA THR A 9 14.87 14.12 -73.93
C THR A 9 15.48 15.37 -74.56
N LEU A 10 16.78 15.61 -74.34
CA LEU A 10 17.56 16.58 -75.11
C LEU A 10 18.76 15.86 -75.75
N LYS A 11 18.72 15.70 -77.08
CA LYS A 11 19.83 15.19 -77.90
C LYS A 11 20.73 16.34 -78.31
N ARG A 12 22.02 16.28 -77.95
CA ARG A 12 23.15 16.81 -78.74
C ARG A 12 24.48 16.28 -78.21
N GLY A 13 25.28 15.68 -79.09
CA GLY A 13 26.71 15.42 -78.86
C GLY A 13 27.05 14.06 -78.28
N SER A 14 27.94 13.34 -78.96
CA SER A 14 28.42 12.00 -78.66
C SER A 14 29.26 11.93 -77.37
N SER A 15 28.61 11.78 -76.22
CA SER A 15 29.03 11.00 -75.05
C SER A 15 28.00 11.21 -73.94
N SER A 16 27.12 10.23 -73.71
CA SER A 16 26.18 10.26 -72.59
C SER A 16 26.81 9.55 -71.40
N VAL A 17 27.38 10.30 -70.46
CA VAL A 17 27.60 9.81 -69.10
C VAL A 17 26.31 10.10 -68.34
N SER A 18 25.53 9.05 -68.07
CA SER A 18 24.38 9.14 -67.17
C SER A 18 24.90 9.20 -65.74
N MET A 19 24.90 10.38 -65.13
CA MET A 19 25.16 10.53 -63.69
C MET A 19 23.82 10.48 -62.98
N GLU A 20 23.50 9.32 -62.41
CA GLU A 20 22.34 9.17 -61.52
C GLU A 20 22.68 9.89 -60.20
N MET A 21 22.10 11.07 -60.01
CA MET A 21 22.02 11.67 -58.67
C MET A 21 20.85 11.02 -57.94
N GLU A 22 21.15 10.03 -57.10
CA GLU A 22 20.26 9.63 -56.01
C GLU A 22 20.13 10.82 -55.07
N ILE A 23 19.04 11.58 -55.22
CA ILE A 23 18.61 12.54 -54.20
C ILE A 23 17.89 11.70 -53.16
N ASP A 24 18.63 11.33 -52.11
CA ASP A 24 18.05 10.73 -50.91
C ASP A 24 16.84 11.59 -50.48
N PRO A 25 15.67 10.98 -50.21
CA PRO A 25 14.54 11.73 -49.67
C PRO A 25 15.03 12.48 -48.42
N PRO A 26 14.55 13.72 -48.17
CA PRO A 26 15.02 14.50 -47.03
C PRO A 26 14.87 13.63 -45.78
N LYS A 27 16.00 13.28 -45.14
CA LYS A 27 15.98 12.62 -43.84
C LYS A 27 15.04 13.44 -42.97
N LYS A 28 13.96 12.80 -42.51
CA LYS A 28 13.11 13.41 -41.47
C LYS A 28 14.06 13.94 -40.40
N PRO A 29 13.80 15.13 -39.83
CA PRO A 29 14.56 15.55 -38.67
C PRO A 29 14.38 14.46 -37.62
N GLU A 30 15.43 13.65 -37.43
CA GLU A 30 15.62 12.86 -36.23
C GLU A 30 15.83 13.91 -35.14
N VAL A 31 14.72 14.42 -34.61
CA VAL A 31 14.72 14.97 -33.26
C VAL A 31 15.25 13.82 -32.42
N GLY A 32 16.50 13.91 -31.99
CA GLY A 32 17.11 12.90 -31.15
C GLY A 32 16.17 12.64 -30.00
N ALA A 33 15.48 11.50 -30.05
CA ALA A 33 14.63 11.07 -28.95
C ALA A 33 15.59 10.78 -27.81
N GLU A 34 15.79 11.76 -26.95
CA GLU A 34 16.59 11.61 -25.75
C GLU A 34 16.01 10.41 -25.01
N ALA A 35 16.79 9.35 -24.89
CA ALA A 35 16.30 8.08 -24.37
C ALA A 35 15.83 8.31 -22.93
N ILE A 36 14.54 8.09 -22.69
CA ILE A 36 13.93 8.23 -21.35
C ILE A 36 14.74 7.39 -20.36
N LYS A 37 15.29 8.03 -19.33
CA LYS A 37 16.11 7.38 -18.31
C LYS A 37 15.20 6.70 -17.30
N ASN A 38 15.74 5.70 -16.60
CA ASN A 38 14.97 4.99 -15.56
C ASN A 38 14.48 5.94 -14.46
N ASP A 39 15.32 6.90 -14.06
CA ASP A 39 15.00 7.89 -13.04
C ASP A 39 13.83 8.79 -13.44
N ASP A 40 13.65 9.07 -14.74
CA ASP A 40 12.54 9.90 -15.23
C ASP A 40 11.19 9.26 -14.91
N PHE A 41 11.08 7.92 -14.99
CA PHE A 41 9.85 7.20 -14.62
C PHE A 41 9.55 7.31 -13.12
N PHE A 42 10.57 7.14 -12.26
CA PHE A 42 10.37 7.23 -10.81
C PHE A 42 10.07 8.67 -10.37
N ASN A 43 10.76 9.65 -10.93
CA ASN A 43 10.47 11.07 -10.69
C ASN A 43 9.05 11.44 -11.13
N ALA A 44 8.60 10.95 -12.29
CA ALA A 44 7.23 11.16 -12.76
C ALA A 44 6.20 10.50 -11.82
N ALA A 45 6.47 9.28 -11.34
CA ALA A 45 5.62 8.59 -10.38
C ALA A 45 5.56 9.31 -9.03
N GLU A 46 6.69 9.81 -8.54
CA GLU A 46 6.82 10.52 -7.27
C GLU A 46 6.16 11.89 -7.28
N ASN A 47 6.19 12.60 -8.41
CA ASN A 47 5.56 13.92 -8.57
C ASN A 47 4.12 13.85 -9.10
N GLY A 48 3.62 12.65 -9.41
CA GLY A 48 2.25 12.45 -9.89
C GLY A 48 2.02 12.93 -11.32
N ASP A 49 3.05 12.96 -12.16
CA ASP A 49 2.95 13.37 -13.57
C ASP A 49 2.22 12.29 -14.39
N SER A 50 0.89 12.33 -14.37
CA SER A 50 0.06 11.41 -15.14
C SER A 50 0.23 11.59 -16.65
N SER A 51 0.51 12.81 -17.11
CA SER A 51 0.69 13.10 -18.54
C SER A 51 1.91 12.41 -19.12
N PHE A 52 2.98 12.27 -18.33
CA PHE A 52 4.15 11.49 -18.70
C PHE A 52 3.79 10.03 -19.01
N PHE A 53 3.02 9.38 -18.13
CA PHE A 53 2.61 7.98 -18.33
C PHE A 53 1.58 7.79 -19.45
N GLU A 54 0.66 8.74 -19.62
CA GLU A 54 -0.31 8.73 -20.72
C GLU A 54 0.34 8.88 -22.10
N ALA A 55 1.50 9.56 -22.17
CA ALA A 55 2.26 9.75 -23.40
C ALA A 55 3.14 8.54 -23.78
N LEU A 56 3.32 7.56 -22.89
CA LEU A 56 4.16 6.39 -23.18
C LEU A 56 3.51 5.46 -24.21
N SER A 57 4.34 4.93 -25.11
CA SER A 57 3.95 3.77 -25.92
C SER A 57 3.80 2.52 -25.05
N HIS A 58 3.08 1.51 -25.56
CA HIS A 58 2.88 0.25 -24.85
C HIS A 58 4.19 -0.40 -24.40
N ASP A 59 5.19 -0.47 -25.27
CA ASP A 59 6.50 -1.07 -24.96
C ASP A 59 7.26 -0.27 -23.89
N GLN A 60 7.14 1.06 -23.90
CA GLN A 60 7.75 1.92 -22.87
C GLN A 60 7.08 1.73 -21.51
N LEU A 61 5.74 1.62 -21.49
CA LEU A 61 5.00 1.36 -20.25
C LEU A 61 5.35 -0.02 -19.67
N LEU A 62 5.42 -1.06 -20.50
CA LEU A 62 5.84 -2.40 -20.07
C LEU A 62 7.26 -2.39 -19.50
N LYS A 63 8.20 -1.69 -20.15
CA LYS A 63 9.54 -1.48 -19.61
C LYS A 63 9.47 -0.79 -18.25
N ALA A 64 8.70 0.29 -18.12
CA ALA A 64 8.57 1.06 -16.89
C ALA A 64 8.07 0.20 -15.71
N LEU A 65 7.06 -0.65 -15.94
CA LEU A 65 6.46 -1.51 -14.91
C LEU A 65 7.45 -2.57 -14.37
N SER A 66 8.41 -2.98 -15.19
CA SER A 66 9.48 -3.90 -14.77
C SER A 66 10.58 -3.26 -13.92
N LEU A 67 10.67 -1.91 -13.90
CA LEU A 67 11.74 -1.21 -13.19
C LEU A 67 11.61 -1.33 -11.68
N ARG A 68 12.75 -1.34 -11.00
CA ARG A 68 12.89 -1.23 -9.55
C ARG A 68 13.95 -0.17 -9.25
N ASN A 69 13.71 0.68 -8.25
CA ASN A 69 14.69 1.65 -7.79
C ASN A 69 15.69 1.00 -6.80
N GLU A 70 16.56 1.82 -6.18
CA GLU A 70 17.58 1.34 -5.25
C GLU A 70 17.02 0.60 -4.04
N ASP A 71 15.82 0.95 -3.57
CA ASP A 71 15.13 0.27 -2.44
C ASP A 71 14.28 -0.92 -2.89
N CYS A 72 14.48 -1.42 -4.12
CA CYS A 72 13.62 -2.41 -4.77
C CYS A 72 12.13 -1.98 -4.92
N ARG A 73 11.81 -0.68 -4.84
CA ARG A 73 10.43 -0.19 -5.01
C ARG A 73 10.05 -0.15 -6.50
N SER A 74 8.83 -0.60 -6.81
CA SER A 74 8.23 -0.41 -8.14
C SER A 74 7.61 0.99 -8.28
N LEU A 75 7.25 1.38 -9.51
CA LEU A 75 6.54 2.64 -9.75
C LEU A 75 5.22 2.74 -8.96
N LEU A 76 4.51 1.62 -8.79
CA LEU A 76 3.30 1.58 -7.96
C LEU A 76 3.59 1.86 -6.48
N HIS A 77 4.72 1.40 -5.94
CA HIS A 77 5.11 1.74 -4.56
C HIS A 77 5.29 3.24 -4.40
N VAL A 78 6.03 3.86 -5.33
CA VAL A 78 6.34 5.29 -5.30
C VAL A 78 5.06 6.11 -5.45
N ALA A 79 4.26 5.85 -6.50
CA ALA A 79 3.01 6.57 -6.73
C ALA A 79 2.00 6.41 -5.58
N ALA A 80 1.93 5.23 -4.95
CA ALA A 80 1.05 5.00 -3.81
C ALA A 80 1.53 5.68 -2.53
N SER A 81 2.84 5.66 -2.27
CA SER A 81 3.45 6.32 -1.11
C SER A 81 3.32 7.83 -1.22
N SER A 82 3.41 8.38 -2.43
CA SER A 82 3.25 9.81 -2.73
C SER A 82 1.80 10.26 -2.97
N ALA A 83 0.80 9.39 -2.75
CA ALA A 83 -0.61 9.75 -2.82
C ALA A 83 -1.09 10.21 -4.23
N HIS A 84 -0.64 9.56 -5.31
CA HIS A 84 -0.99 9.93 -6.67
C HIS A 84 -1.95 8.93 -7.37
N PRO A 85 -3.27 8.99 -7.10
CA PRO A 85 -4.23 7.98 -7.57
C PRO A 85 -4.34 7.91 -9.10
N LYS A 86 -4.17 9.03 -9.82
CA LYS A 86 -4.18 9.03 -11.30
C LYS A 86 -3.04 8.20 -11.88
N VAL A 87 -1.83 8.37 -11.35
CA VAL A 87 -0.67 7.57 -11.77
C VAL A 87 -0.88 6.11 -11.39
N VAL A 88 -1.33 5.82 -10.17
CA VAL A 88 -1.66 4.45 -9.75
C VAL A 88 -2.69 3.81 -10.69
N LYS A 89 -3.73 4.55 -11.08
CA LYS A 89 -4.76 4.07 -12.01
C LYS A 89 -4.18 3.71 -13.38
N ILE A 90 -3.32 4.58 -13.94
CA ILE A 90 -2.67 4.30 -15.23
C ILE A 90 -1.77 3.07 -15.14
N LEU A 91 -0.93 3.00 -14.10
CA LEU A 91 0.03 1.91 -13.91
C LEU A 91 -0.66 0.57 -13.60
N SER A 92 -1.77 0.59 -12.87
CA SER A 92 -2.51 -0.63 -12.49
C SER A 92 -3.48 -1.14 -13.56
N ALA A 93 -3.84 -0.30 -14.55
CA ALA A 93 -4.67 -0.71 -15.69
C ALA A 93 -3.92 -1.56 -16.73
N ALA A 94 -2.60 -1.65 -16.63
CA ALA A 94 -1.80 -2.56 -17.44
C ALA A 94 -2.01 -4.03 -17.04
N ASP A 95 -1.47 -4.97 -17.81
CA ASP A 95 -1.60 -6.40 -17.56
C ASP A 95 -1.16 -6.75 -16.12
N PRO A 96 -2.05 -7.33 -15.28
CA PRO A 96 -1.75 -7.67 -13.88
C PRO A 96 -0.53 -8.57 -13.69
N SER A 97 -0.13 -9.33 -14.72
CA SER A 97 1.07 -10.17 -14.69
C SER A 97 2.38 -9.38 -14.64
N VAL A 98 2.38 -8.10 -15.06
CA VAL A 98 3.57 -7.25 -15.14
C VAL A 98 3.48 -6.00 -14.26
N THR A 99 2.30 -5.61 -13.78
CA THR A 99 2.13 -4.37 -12.99
C THR A 99 2.88 -4.40 -11.67
N GLY A 100 3.16 -5.60 -11.14
CA GLY A 100 3.80 -5.75 -9.83
C GLY A 100 2.89 -5.26 -8.69
N ILE A 101 1.57 -5.42 -8.82
CA ILE A 101 0.57 -5.00 -7.82
C ILE A 101 0.84 -5.59 -6.42
N ASN A 102 1.46 -6.78 -6.37
CA ASN A 102 1.90 -7.48 -5.16
C ASN A 102 3.43 -7.60 -5.05
N SER A 103 4.19 -6.87 -5.87
CA SER A 103 5.65 -6.83 -5.71
C SER A 103 6.01 -6.24 -4.36
N ALA A 104 7.04 -6.81 -3.74
CA ALA A 104 7.57 -6.32 -2.47
C ALA A 104 8.87 -5.54 -2.69
N ASP A 105 9.08 -4.50 -1.88
CA ASP A 105 10.38 -3.83 -1.71
C ASP A 105 11.31 -4.62 -0.76
N GLU A 106 12.47 -4.08 -0.42
CA GLU A 106 13.45 -4.75 0.47
C GLU A 106 12.90 -5.11 1.85
N GLU A 107 11.95 -4.33 2.35
CA GLU A 107 11.29 -4.53 3.65
C GLU A 107 10.02 -5.39 3.55
N GLY A 108 9.76 -5.94 2.37
CA GLY A 108 8.56 -6.74 2.11
C GLY A 108 7.31 -5.89 1.90
N TRP A 109 7.41 -4.56 1.84
CA TRP A 109 6.25 -3.71 1.62
C TRP A 109 5.78 -3.86 0.19
N ALA A 110 4.47 -3.96 0.05
CA ALA A 110 3.79 -3.92 -1.24
C ALA A 110 3.06 -2.59 -1.40
N PRO A 111 2.66 -2.18 -2.62
CA PRO A 111 1.99 -0.91 -2.85
C PRO A 111 0.75 -0.70 -1.96
N LEU A 112 -0.02 -1.76 -1.69
CA LEU A 112 -1.20 -1.71 -0.81
C LEU A 112 -0.84 -1.33 0.64
N HIS A 113 0.32 -1.76 1.15
CA HIS A 113 0.80 -1.37 2.47
C HIS A 113 1.06 0.14 2.52
N SER A 114 1.72 0.71 1.50
CA SER A 114 1.97 2.15 1.40
C SER A 114 0.68 2.95 1.28
N ALA A 115 -0.26 2.49 0.46
CA ALA A 115 -1.58 3.12 0.30
C ALA A 115 -2.35 3.15 1.62
N SER A 116 -2.40 2.01 2.34
CA SER A 116 -3.04 1.95 3.65
C SER A 116 -2.32 2.76 4.71
N SER A 117 -0.98 2.78 4.73
CA SER A 117 -0.23 3.58 5.71
C SER A 117 -0.38 5.09 5.48
N SER A 118 -0.52 5.53 4.23
CA SER A 118 -0.67 6.95 3.86
C SER A 118 -2.10 7.49 4.00
N GLY A 119 -3.11 6.63 4.18
CA GLY A 119 -4.49 7.06 4.35
C GLY A 119 -5.24 7.34 3.03
N ASN A 120 -4.70 6.91 1.88
CA ASN A 120 -5.29 7.18 0.57
C ASN A 120 -6.35 6.15 0.17
N VAL A 121 -7.61 6.45 0.48
CA VAL A 121 -8.79 5.59 0.19
C VAL A 121 -8.88 5.21 -1.29
N GLU A 122 -8.80 6.19 -2.20
CA GLU A 122 -8.92 5.95 -3.64
C GLU A 122 -7.85 4.98 -4.16
N ILE A 123 -6.62 5.08 -3.65
CA ILE A 123 -5.51 4.21 -4.05
C ILE A 123 -5.74 2.78 -3.54
N VAL A 124 -6.24 2.63 -2.31
CA VAL A 124 -6.59 1.31 -1.75
C VAL A 124 -7.66 0.63 -2.62
N GLU A 125 -8.72 1.35 -2.98
CA GLU A 125 -9.79 0.82 -3.85
C GLU A 125 -9.25 0.40 -5.22
N ILE A 126 -8.45 1.26 -5.87
CA ILE A 126 -7.82 0.93 -7.16
C ILE A 126 -6.98 -0.34 -7.03
N MET A 127 -6.13 -0.45 -6.01
CA MET A 127 -5.24 -1.59 -5.85
C MET A 127 -5.99 -2.90 -5.63
N LEU A 128 -7.01 -2.91 -4.78
CA LEU A 128 -7.83 -4.09 -4.54
C LEU A 128 -8.60 -4.50 -5.79
N SER A 129 -9.16 -3.53 -6.52
CA SER A 129 -9.84 -3.80 -7.80
C SER A 129 -8.89 -4.36 -8.88
N SER A 130 -7.60 -4.04 -8.77
CA SER A 130 -6.53 -4.51 -9.67
C SER A 130 -5.85 -5.81 -9.17
N GLY A 131 -6.42 -6.48 -8.18
CA GLY A 131 -5.96 -7.80 -7.73
C GLY A 131 -4.84 -7.78 -6.68
N ALA A 132 -4.69 -6.69 -5.93
CA ALA A 132 -3.81 -6.69 -4.76
C ALA A 132 -4.27 -7.74 -3.73
N ASP A 133 -3.32 -8.51 -3.20
CA ASP A 133 -3.57 -9.45 -2.12
C ASP A 133 -3.73 -8.66 -0.80
N VAL A 134 -4.99 -8.57 -0.36
CA VAL A 134 -5.39 -7.86 0.88
C VAL A 134 -4.70 -8.39 2.14
N ASN A 135 -4.26 -9.66 2.12
CA ASN A 135 -3.65 -10.36 3.25
C ASN A 135 -2.14 -10.51 3.13
N LEU A 136 -1.53 -9.90 2.10
CA LEU A 136 -0.09 -9.93 1.90
C LEU A 136 0.62 -9.36 3.13
N LYS A 137 1.69 -10.02 3.55
CA LYS A 137 2.47 -9.65 4.72
C LYS A 137 3.85 -9.17 4.30
N ASN A 138 4.30 -8.06 4.90
CA ASN A 138 5.69 -7.63 4.77
C ASN A 138 6.64 -8.45 5.67
N ASN A 139 7.93 -8.09 5.69
CA ASN A 139 8.95 -8.81 6.48
C ASN A 139 8.64 -8.77 7.99
N GLY A 140 7.99 -7.71 8.47
CA GLY A 140 7.49 -7.58 9.84
C GLY A 140 6.23 -8.41 10.12
N GLY A 141 5.67 -9.10 9.13
CA GLY A 141 4.43 -9.86 9.22
C GLY A 141 3.16 -9.01 9.24
N ARG A 142 3.27 -7.70 9.00
CA ARG A 142 2.14 -6.75 9.00
C ARG A 142 1.43 -6.78 7.65
N THR A 143 0.12 -6.65 7.69
CA THR A 143 -0.75 -6.48 6.51
C THR A 143 -1.19 -5.02 6.39
N ALA A 144 -1.82 -4.66 5.27
CA ALA A 144 -2.49 -3.38 5.07
C ALA A 144 -3.42 -2.98 6.24
N LEU A 145 -4.17 -3.94 6.80
CA LEU A 145 -5.10 -3.70 7.92
C LEU A 145 -4.37 -3.33 9.22
N HIS A 146 -3.16 -3.85 9.46
CA HIS A 146 -2.34 -3.43 10.61
C HIS A 146 -1.96 -1.96 10.52
N TYR A 147 -1.62 -1.48 9.31
CA TYR A 147 -1.27 -0.07 9.08
C TYR A 147 -2.50 0.83 9.21
N ALA A 148 -3.65 0.43 8.67
CA ALA A 148 -4.90 1.14 8.87
C ALA A 148 -5.26 1.27 10.36
N ALA A 149 -5.13 0.19 11.13
CA ALA A 149 -5.39 0.17 12.57
C ALA A 149 -4.42 1.06 13.36
N SER A 150 -3.12 0.99 13.07
CA SER A 150 -2.10 1.81 13.72
C SER A 150 -2.25 3.31 13.41
N LYS A 151 -2.96 3.68 12.35
CA LYS A 151 -3.18 5.07 11.95
C LYS A 151 -4.62 5.55 12.16
N GLY A 152 -5.53 4.66 12.51
CA GLY A 152 -6.94 4.99 12.71
C GLY A 152 -7.72 5.25 11.41
N TRP A 153 -7.28 4.67 10.29
CA TRP A 153 -7.93 4.88 8.98
C TRP A 153 -9.19 4.03 8.82
N LEU A 154 -10.27 4.42 9.49
CA LEU A 154 -11.56 3.72 9.51
C LEU A 154 -12.05 3.32 8.12
N LYS A 155 -12.10 4.28 7.19
CA LYS A 155 -12.64 4.00 5.85
C LYS A 155 -11.82 2.97 5.09
N ILE A 156 -10.51 2.99 5.26
CA ILE A 156 -9.61 2.00 4.67
C ILE A 156 -9.84 0.63 5.30
N ALA A 157 -10.06 0.56 6.61
CA ALA A 157 -10.35 -0.69 7.29
C ALA A 157 -11.62 -1.35 6.77
N GLU A 158 -12.71 -0.59 6.65
CA GLU A 158 -13.98 -1.07 6.05
C GLU A 158 -13.74 -1.65 4.65
N ILE A 159 -12.99 -0.95 3.81
CA ILE A 159 -12.70 -1.39 2.44
C ILE A 159 -11.87 -2.67 2.45
N LEU A 160 -10.81 -2.74 3.27
CA LEU A 160 -9.97 -3.94 3.38
C LEU A 160 -10.79 -5.14 3.88
N LEU A 161 -11.62 -4.96 4.91
CA LEU A 161 -12.49 -6.01 5.46
C LEU A 161 -13.52 -6.50 4.44
N SER A 162 -14.15 -5.59 3.70
CA SER A 162 -15.09 -5.95 2.62
C SER A 162 -14.43 -6.74 1.47
N HIS A 163 -13.11 -6.63 1.31
CA HIS A 163 -12.31 -7.41 0.35
C HIS A 163 -11.69 -8.68 0.96
N GLY A 164 -12.08 -9.07 2.17
CA GLY A 164 -11.64 -10.32 2.79
C GLY A 164 -10.32 -10.22 3.55
N ALA A 165 -9.97 -9.03 4.05
CA ALA A 165 -8.87 -8.91 5.01
C ALA A 165 -9.13 -9.81 6.24
N ASN A 166 -8.16 -10.64 6.57
CA ASN A 166 -8.21 -11.45 7.78
C ASN A 166 -7.86 -10.58 8.99
N ILE A 167 -8.91 -10.29 9.76
CA ILE A 167 -8.90 -9.38 10.91
C ILE A 167 -8.02 -9.85 12.08
N ASN A 168 -7.70 -11.15 12.16
CA ASN A 168 -6.98 -11.76 13.28
C ASN A 168 -5.53 -12.16 12.92
N LEU A 169 -5.01 -11.73 11.76
CA LEU A 169 -3.60 -11.98 11.43
C LEU A 169 -2.68 -11.30 12.43
N LYS A 170 -1.70 -12.05 12.91
CA LYS A 170 -0.65 -11.55 13.81
C LYS A 170 0.59 -11.12 13.04
N ASP A 171 1.17 -10.00 13.44
CA ASP A 171 2.50 -9.57 12.99
C ASP A 171 3.63 -10.43 13.61
N LYS A 172 4.82 -10.40 13.00
CA LYS A 172 5.95 -11.27 13.38
C LYS A 172 7.02 -10.56 14.19
N ALA A 173 7.21 -9.25 13.98
CA ALA A 173 8.05 -8.34 14.77
C ALA A 173 8.01 -6.93 14.18
N CYS A 174 8.13 -5.92 15.04
CA CYS A 174 8.78 -4.68 14.67
C CYS A 174 9.88 -4.39 15.68
N ASN A 175 10.94 -3.73 15.22
CA ASN A 175 12.02 -3.24 16.03
C ASN A 175 11.39 -2.25 17.03
N PHE A 176 11.37 -2.60 18.32
CA PHE A 176 11.04 -1.78 19.49
C PHE A 176 9.68 -1.88 20.21
N THR A 177 8.56 -2.38 19.68
CA THR A 177 7.31 -2.43 20.49
C THR A 177 6.23 -3.40 19.98
N LEU A 178 5.86 -4.36 20.83
CA LEU A 178 4.77 -5.35 20.68
C LEU A 178 4.91 -6.28 19.46
N VAL A 179 4.92 -7.59 19.72
CA VAL A 179 5.17 -8.63 18.70
C VAL A 179 4.04 -9.64 18.74
N GLY A 180 3.52 -10.05 17.58
CA GLY A 180 2.37 -10.95 17.54
C GLY A 180 1.05 -10.21 17.67
N CYS A 181 1.04 -8.90 17.42
CA CYS A 181 -0.15 -8.08 17.51
C CYS A 181 -1.12 -8.39 16.37
N THR A 182 -2.40 -8.42 16.69
CA THR A 182 -3.48 -8.28 15.70
C THR A 182 -3.73 -6.79 15.39
N PRO A 183 -4.48 -6.45 14.33
CA PRO A 183 -5.01 -5.11 14.12
C PRO A 183 -5.68 -4.51 15.36
N LEU A 184 -6.44 -5.30 16.13
CA LEU A 184 -7.11 -4.82 17.34
C LEU A 184 -6.12 -4.38 18.43
N HIS A 185 -4.99 -5.08 18.61
CA HIS A 185 -3.93 -4.63 19.52
C HIS A 185 -3.38 -3.25 19.10
N ARG A 186 -3.14 -3.06 17.79
CA ARG A 186 -2.59 -1.80 17.27
C ARG A 186 -3.58 -0.65 17.45
N ALA A 187 -4.86 -0.85 17.10
CA ALA A 187 -5.91 0.14 17.35
C ALA A 187 -6.07 0.47 18.84
N ALA A 188 -5.99 -0.55 19.70
CA ALA A 188 -6.09 -0.38 21.14
C ALA A 188 -4.93 0.41 21.73
N SER A 189 -3.71 0.21 21.23
CA SER A 189 -2.53 0.98 21.66
C SER A 189 -2.55 2.45 21.22
N THR A 190 -3.27 2.79 20.14
CA THR A 190 -3.36 4.16 19.62
C THR A 190 -4.57 4.93 20.14
N GLY A 191 -5.47 4.27 20.87
CA GLY A 191 -6.61 4.91 21.52
C GLY A 191 -7.80 5.18 20.60
N ASN A 192 -7.82 4.61 19.40
CA ASN A 192 -8.93 4.81 18.46
C ASN A 192 -10.10 3.87 18.80
N SER A 193 -11.05 4.36 19.61
CA SER A 193 -12.22 3.61 20.06
C SER A 193 -13.14 3.21 18.92
N GLU A 194 -13.43 4.11 17.98
CA GLU A 194 -14.29 3.82 16.82
C GLU A 194 -13.69 2.70 15.96
N PHE A 195 -12.36 2.70 15.78
CA PHE A 195 -11.69 1.65 15.02
C PHE A 195 -11.71 0.31 15.77
N CYS A 196 -11.55 0.35 17.10
CA CYS A 196 -11.69 -0.86 17.91
C CYS A 196 -13.12 -1.43 17.83
N GLU A 197 -14.14 -0.57 17.91
CA GLU A 197 -15.55 -0.95 17.78
C GLU A 197 -15.80 -1.64 16.44
N LEU A 198 -15.40 -1.00 15.33
CA LEU A 198 -15.49 -1.59 13.99
C LEU A 198 -14.85 -2.98 13.94
N LEU A 199 -13.62 -3.12 14.46
CA LEU A 199 -12.93 -4.41 14.41
C LEU A 199 -13.68 -5.49 15.21
N ILE A 200 -14.22 -5.15 16.38
CA ILE A 200 -14.94 -6.10 17.23
C ILE A 200 -16.26 -6.51 16.56
N GLU A 201 -17.00 -5.56 15.99
CA GLU A 201 -18.24 -5.82 15.25
C GLU A 201 -18.01 -6.73 14.03
N GLU A 202 -16.85 -6.59 13.37
CA GLU A 202 -16.43 -7.41 12.23
C GLU A 202 -15.76 -8.75 12.65
N GLY A 203 -15.80 -9.09 13.94
CA GLY A 203 -15.39 -10.41 14.45
C GLY A 203 -13.92 -10.52 14.84
N ALA A 204 -13.27 -9.41 15.21
CA ALA A 204 -11.96 -9.48 15.85
C ALA A 204 -12.01 -10.25 17.18
N GLU A 205 -11.01 -11.10 17.41
CA GLU A 205 -10.84 -11.80 18.67
C GLU A 205 -10.46 -10.80 19.79
N VAL A 206 -11.43 -10.45 20.64
CA VAL A 206 -11.28 -9.47 21.74
C VAL A 206 -10.13 -9.83 22.69
N ASP A 207 -9.97 -11.12 23.00
CA ASP A 207 -8.94 -11.65 23.91
C ASP A 207 -7.77 -12.31 23.17
N ALA A 208 -7.52 -11.94 21.91
CA ALA A 208 -6.33 -12.41 21.20
C ALA A 208 -5.08 -12.08 22.01
N ILE A 209 -4.17 -13.04 22.17
CA ILE A 209 -2.89 -12.82 22.87
C ILE A 209 -1.74 -12.59 21.89
N ASP A 210 -0.92 -11.59 22.14
CA ASP A 210 0.33 -11.37 21.41
C ASP A 210 1.46 -12.32 21.88
N LYS A 211 2.69 -12.13 21.41
CA LYS A 211 3.84 -12.96 21.85
C LYS A 211 4.28 -12.66 23.27
N ALA A 212 3.93 -11.53 23.86
CA ALA A 212 4.15 -11.23 25.28
C ALA A 212 3.03 -11.79 26.17
N GLY A 213 1.98 -12.38 25.59
CA GLY A 213 0.80 -12.83 26.32
C GLY A 213 -0.17 -11.69 26.64
N GLN A 214 0.02 -10.52 26.03
CA GLN A 214 -0.82 -9.35 26.26
C GLN A 214 -2.05 -9.40 25.36
N THR A 215 -3.20 -8.95 25.89
CA THR A 215 -4.45 -8.77 25.14
C THR A 215 -4.55 -7.34 24.58
N PRO A 216 -5.50 -7.06 23.67
CA PRO A 216 -5.82 -5.69 23.29
C PRO A 216 -6.19 -4.80 24.48
N LEU A 217 -6.88 -5.35 25.48
CA LEU A 217 -7.24 -4.62 26.70
C LEU A 217 -5.99 -4.20 27.47
N MET A 218 -5.00 -5.08 27.62
CA MET A 218 -3.71 -4.71 28.23
C MET A 218 -3.00 -3.63 27.41
N SER A 219 -3.05 -3.71 26.07
CA SER A 219 -2.44 -2.70 25.20
C SER A 219 -3.08 -1.31 25.39
N ALA A 220 -4.42 -1.25 25.49
CA ALA A 220 -5.12 -0.01 25.79
C ALA A 220 -4.72 0.55 27.16
N VAL A 221 -4.63 -0.30 28.18
CA VAL A 221 -4.30 0.10 29.55
C VAL A 221 -2.85 0.58 29.69
N ILE A 222 -1.89 -0.13 29.09
CA ILE A 222 -0.47 0.27 29.09
C ILE A 222 -0.28 1.63 28.40
N CYS A 223 -1.09 1.92 27.37
CA CYS A 223 -1.08 3.18 26.65
C CYS A 223 -2.03 4.25 27.23
N GLU A 224 -2.63 4.02 28.40
CA GLU A 224 -3.57 4.94 29.07
C GLU A 224 -4.82 5.31 28.23
N ASN A 225 -5.22 4.45 27.31
CA ASN A 225 -6.39 4.62 26.45
C ASN A 225 -7.66 4.15 27.18
N LYS A 226 -8.11 4.96 28.15
CA LYS A 226 -9.26 4.67 29.01
C LYS A 226 -10.52 4.32 28.22
N GLU A 227 -10.87 5.10 27.21
CA GLU A 227 -12.09 4.90 26.41
C GLU A 227 -12.08 3.54 25.73
N VAL A 228 -10.94 3.14 25.15
CA VAL A 228 -10.79 1.82 24.53
C VAL A 228 -10.82 0.70 25.56
N ALA A 229 -10.18 0.88 26.72
CA ALA A 229 -10.21 -0.12 27.77
C ALA A 229 -11.64 -0.41 28.25
N LEU A 230 -12.45 0.65 28.44
CA LEU A 230 -13.86 0.52 28.79
C LEU A 230 -14.68 -0.11 27.67
N LEU A 231 -14.41 0.24 26.41
CA LEU A 231 -15.06 -0.37 25.26
C LEU A 231 -14.79 -1.88 25.20
N LEU A 232 -13.53 -2.29 25.35
CA LEU A 232 -13.15 -3.71 25.34
C LEU A 232 -13.81 -4.49 26.49
N ILE A 233 -13.90 -3.91 27.70
CA ILE A 233 -14.62 -4.54 28.83
C ILE A 233 -16.10 -4.73 28.50
N ARG A 234 -16.76 -3.73 27.90
CA ARG A 234 -18.16 -3.84 27.46
C ARG A 234 -18.39 -4.92 26.41
N HIS A 235 -17.37 -5.20 25.58
CA HIS A 235 -17.39 -6.29 24.62
C HIS A 235 -16.89 -7.63 25.19
N GLY A 236 -16.82 -7.75 26.53
CA GLY A 236 -16.53 -9.01 27.21
C GLY A 236 -15.06 -9.39 27.27
N ALA A 237 -14.13 -8.43 27.14
CA ALA A 237 -12.71 -8.69 27.31
C ALA A 237 -12.41 -9.27 28.71
N ASN A 238 -11.66 -10.37 28.75
CA ASN A 238 -11.29 -11.02 29.99
C ASN A 238 -10.21 -10.22 30.73
N VAL A 239 -10.58 -9.67 31.90
CA VAL A 239 -9.69 -8.87 32.75
C VAL A 239 -8.67 -9.71 33.54
N ASP A 240 -8.90 -11.02 33.65
CA ASP A 240 -8.09 -11.94 34.46
C ASP A 240 -7.00 -12.67 33.64
N VAL A 241 -6.88 -12.40 32.33
CA VAL A 241 -5.78 -12.94 31.53
C VAL A 241 -4.46 -12.45 32.11
N GLU A 242 -3.52 -13.37 32.33
CA GLU A 242 -2.15 -13.06 32.74
C GLU A 242 -1.23 -13.05 31.51
N ASP A 243 -0.41 -12.02 31.40
CA ASP A 243 0.68 -12.01 30.43
C ASP A 243 1.84 -12.92 30.87
N LYS A 244 2.90 -13.01 30.04
CA LYS A 244 4.04 -13.89 30.34
C LYS A 244 4.85 -13.49 31.57
N GLU A 245 4.66 -12.28 32.09
CA GLU A 245 5.27 -11.82 33.34
C GLU A 245 4.36 -12.06 34.56
N GLY A 246 3.15 -12.60 34.35
CA GLY A 246 2.18 -12.89 35.40
C GLY A 246 1.33 -11.68 35.81
N TYR A 247 1.30 -10.60 35.02
CA TYR A 247 0.45 -9.45 35.30
C TYR A 247 -0.89 -9.57 34.58
N THR A 248 -1.97 -9.34 35.34
CA THR A 248 -3.30 -9.08 34.77
C THR A 248 -3.43 -7.64 34.31
N VAL A 249 -4.58 -7.27 33.73
CA VAL A 249 -4.85 -5.87 33.34
C VAL A 249 -4.70 -4.90 34.51
N LEU A 250 -5.13 -5.29 35.73
CA LEU A 250 -5.01 -4.44 36.92
C LEU A 250 -3.56 -4.27 37.37
N GLY A 251 -2.71 -5.28 37.13
CA GLY A 251 -1.27 -5.24 37.39
C GLY A 251 -0.54 -4.30 36.43
N ARG A 252 -1.02 -4.17 35.19
CA ARG A 252 -0.50 -3.23 34.18
C ARG A 252 -1.09 -1.81 34.29
N ALA A 253 -2.23 -1.64 34.94
CA ALA A 253 -2.91 -0.36 35.07
C ALA A 253 -2.18 0.63 35.98
N SER A 254 -2.19 1.90 35.59
CA SER A 254 -1.81 3.02 36.45
C SER A 254 -2.71 3.13 37.68
N VAL A 255 -2.24 3.88 38.67
CA VAL A 255 -2.97 4.12 39.92
C VAL A 255 -4.32 4.78 39.65
N ASP A 256 -4.39 5.64 38.63
CA ASP A 256 -5.60 6.40 38.29
C ASP A 256 -6.60 5.57 37.46
N LEU A 257 -6.12 4.72 36.55
CA LEU A 257 -6.98 3.91 35.70
C LEU A 257 -7.52 2.65 36.42
N ARG A 258 -6.75 2.08 37.34
CA ARG A 258 -7.12 0.86 38.09
C ARG A 258 -8.52 0.90 38.72
N PRO A 259 -8.92 1.91 39.51
CA PRO A 259 -10.27 1.93 40.12
C PRO A 259 -11.38 1.93 39.06
N ILE A 260 -11.17 2.64 37.95
CA ILE A 260 -12.14 2.72 36.85
C ILE A 260 -12.34 1.35 36.21
N LEU A 261 -11.27 0.58 35.99
CA LEU A 261 -11.35 -0.78 35.44
C LEU A 261 -12.07 -1.73 36.39
N ILE A 262 -11.83 -1.61 37.71
CA ILE A 262 -12.52 -2.43 38.72
C ILE A 262 -14.02 -2.15 38.69
N ASP A 263 -14.42 -0.89 38.66
CA ASP A 263 -15.83 -0.51 38.64
C ASP A 263 -16.52 -0.96 37.34
N ALA A 264 -15.83 -0.84 36.20
CA ALA A 264 -16.33 -1.32 34.92
C ALA A 264 -16.49 -2.85 34.89
N ALA A 265 -15.51 -3.60 35.39
CA ALA A 265 -15.57 -5.07 35.44
C ALA A 265 -16.68 -5.56 36.37
N LYS A 266 -16.90 -4.88 37.52
CA LYS A 266 -18.01 -5.21 38.43
C LYS A 266 -19.38 -4.98 37.80
N ALA A 267 -19.55 -3.86 37.09
CA ALA A 267 -20.81 -3.56 36.42
C ALA A 267 -21.22 -4.68 35.43
N MET A 268 -20.26 -5.33 34.76
CA MET A 268 -20.54 -6.44 33.85
C MET A 268 -20.89 -7.77 34.53
N LEU A 269 -20.63 -7.92 35.84
CA LEU A 269 -21.04 -9.09 36.62
C LEU A 269 -22.46 -8.94 37.21
N GLU A 270 -22.98 -7.72 37.24
CA GLU A 270 -24.27 -7.37 37.83
C GLU A 270 -25.42 -7.30 36.80
N GLU A 271 -25.10 -7.27 35.49
CA GLU A 271 -26.04 -7.28 34.35
C GLU A 271 -26.34 -8.70 33.83
#